data_AF-A0AAD7Y082-F1
#
_entry.id   AF-A0AAD7Y082-F1
#
_cell.length_a   1.000
_cell.length_b   1.000
_cell.length_c   1.000
_cell.angle_alpha   90.00
_cell.angle_beta   90.00
_cell.angle_gamma   90.00
#
_symmetry.space_group_name_H-M   'P 1'
#
loop_
_entity.id
_entity.type
_entity.pdbx_description
1 polymer ?
#
loop_
_entity_poly.entity_id
_entity_poly.type
_entity_poly.pdbx_seq_one_letter_code
_entity_poly.pdbx_strand_id
1 'polypeptide(L)'
;MSESKEQQPEPVFVQPKPYKVQLESGKEYYWCTCGQSKNQPFCDGTHRGGPFKPKKITVDETKDYFLCGCKYTHNADGFCDGTHRKEEGIRKYNEFLLKANNKLKEENEALKTKAQLAANKQSMLYVALAAAGMIVVGLAVKHTRP
;
A
#
# COMPACT_ATOMS: atom_id res chain seq x y z
N MET A 1 3.02 16.58 -33.92
CA MET A 1 2.36 15.26 -33.81
C MET A 1 2.85 14.62 -32.52
N SER A 2 2.16 14.86 -31.41
CA SER A 2 2.45 14.17 -30.14
C SER A 2 1.70 12.85 -30.16
N GLU A 3 2.38 11.77 -30.54
CA GLU A 3 1.85 10.42 -30.43
C GLU A 3 1.48 10.14 -28.96
N SER A 4 0.19 9.95 -28.73
CA SER A 4 -0.35 9.35 -27.53
C SER A 4 0.19 7.92 -27.43
N LYS A 5 1.31 7.74 -26.72
CA LYS A 5 1.79 6.40 -26.34
C LYS A 5 0.70 5.72 -25.52
N GLU A 6 0.03 4.77 -26.14
CA GLU A 6 -0.86 3.84 -25.45
C GLU A 6 -0.02 3.03 -24.47
N GLN A 7 -0.08 3.44 -23.21
CA GLN A 7 0.81 2.94 -22.17
C GLN A 7 0.37 1.54 -21.79
N GLN A 8 1.17 0.54 -22.19
CA GLN A 8 0.91 -0.86 -21.88
C GLN A 8 0.71 -1.05 -20.38
N PRO A 9 -0.23 -1.93 -19.96
CA PRO A 9 -0.55 -2.09 -18.56
C PRO A 9 0.67 -2.65 -17.81
N GLU A 10 1.13 -1.89 -16.81
CA GLU A 10 2.26 -2.30 -15.96
C GLU A 10 1.78 -3.08 -14.73
N PRO A 11 2.49 -4.14 -14.32
CA PRO A 11 2.15 -4.88 -13.12
C PRO A 11 2.46 -4.06 -11.86
N VAL A 12 1.81 -4.40 -10.75
CA VAL A 12 2.13 -3.80 -9.45
C VAL A 12 3.44 -4.39 -8.92
N PHE A 13 4.42 -3.54 -8.64
CA PHE A 13 5.63 -3.95 -7.94
C PHE A 13 5.29 -4.44 -6.52
N VAL A 14 5.69 -5.66 -6.17
CA VAL A 14 5.37 -6.26 -4.86
C VAL A 14 6.55 -6.17 -3.90
N GLN A 15 7.71 -6.72 -4.28
CA GLN A 15 8.91 -6.72 -3.43
C GLN A 15 10.21 -6.85 -4.24
N PRO A 16 11.34 -6.31 -3.76
CA PRO A 16 12.64 -6.38 -4.42
C PRO A 16 13.37 -7.71 -4.16
N LYS A 17 12.65 -8.81 -3.92
CA LYS A 17 13.22 -10.13 -3.60
C LYS A 17 12.38 -11.25 -4.21
N PRO A 18 12.98 -12.37 -4.61
CA PRO A 18 12.22 -13.54 -5.04
C PRO A 18 11.46 -14.18 -3.88
N TYR A 19 10.44 -14.97 -4.22
CA TYR A 19 9.79 -15.90 -3.31
C TYR A 19 10.44 -17.27 -3.46
N LYS A 20 10.98 -17.82 -2.37
CA LYS A 20 11.42 -19.21 -2.31
C LYS A 20 10.20 -20.10 -2.11
N VAL A 21 9.93 -21.02 -3.02
CA VAL A 21 8.78 -21.92 -2.97
C VAL A 21 9.22 -23.33 -3.35
N GLN A 22 8.64 -24.35 -2.71
CA GLN A 22 8.80 -25.73 -3.16
C GLN A 22 7.76 -26.01 -4.24
N LEU A 23 8.20 -26.47 -5.41
CA LEU A 23 7.33 -26.91 -6.49
C LEU A 23 7.49 -28.42 -6.67
N GLU A 24 6.38 -29.11 -6.88
CA GLU A 24 6.35 -30.56 -7.12
C GLU A 24 6.40 -30.87 -8.62
N SER A 25 7.14 -31.92 -8.99
CA SER A 25 7.23 -32.40 -10.37
C SER A 25 5.85 -32.71 -10.95
N GLY A 26 5.58 -32.24 -12.16
CA GLY A 26 4.32 -32.46 -12.88
C GLY A 26 3.09 -31.72 -12.33
N LYS A 27 3.18 -31.03 -11.19
CA LYS A 27 2.06 -30.27 -10.62
C LYS A 27 1.95 -28.89 -11.24
N GLU A 28 0.72 -28.46 -11.49
CA GLU A 28 0.44 -27.14 -12.05
C GLU A 28 0.35 -26.07 -10.97
N TYR A 29 1.10 -25.00 -11.16
CA TYR A 29 1.02 -23.78 -10.37
C TYR A 29 0.71 -22.59 -11.28
N TYR A 30 0.16 -21.52 -10.69
CA TYR A 30 -0.18 -20.30 -11.43
C TYR A 30 0.49 -19.10 -10.78
N TRP A 31 1.53 -18.57 -11.41
CA TRP A 31 2.25 -17.39 -10.94
C TRP A 31 1.45 -16.11 -11.20
N CYS A 32 1.40 -15.24 -10.20
CA CYS A 32 0.77 -13.93 -10.30
C CYS A 32 1.65 -12.99 -11.13
N THR A 33 1.12 -12.58 -12.29
CA THR A 33 1.75 -11.60 -13.19
C THR A 33 1.34 -10.15 -12.88
N CYS A 34 0.16 -9.93 -12.28
CA CYS A 34 -0.37 -8.58 -12.05
C CYS A 34 0.16 -7.88 -10.79
N GLY A 35 0.73 -8.62 -9.84
CA GLY A 35 1.20 -8.11 -8.56
C GLY A 35 0.12 -7.83 -7.50
N GLN A 36 -1.16 -8.03 -7.80
CA GLN A 36 -2.27 -7.70 -6.90
C GLN A 36 -2.76 -8.86 -6.03
N SER A 37 -2.29 -10.09 -6.28
CA SER A 37 -2.67 -11.26 -5.49
C SER A 37 -2.30 -11.08 -4.02
N LYS A 38 -3.17 -11.51 -3.12
CA LYS A 38 -2.92 -11.63 -1.68
C LYS A 38 -2.19 -12.93 -1.33
N ASN A 39 -2.15 -13.89 -2.25
CA ASN A 39 -1.48 -15.20 -2.10
C ASN A 39 -0.15 -15.26 -2.88
N GLN A 40 0.65 -14.19 -2.83
CA GLN A 40 1.94 -14.14 -3.54
C GLN A 40 2.84 -15.32 -3.14
N PRO A 41 3.60 -15.91 -4.09
CA PRO A 41 3.77 -15.50 -5.49
C PRO A 41 2.67 -15.99 -6.45
N PHE A 42 1.68 -16.72 -5.94
CA PHE A 42 0.67 -17.39 -6.76
C PHE A 42 -0.55 -16.50 -7.02
N CYS A 43 -1.28 -16.84 -8.06
CA CYS A 43 -2.51 -16.18 -8.45
C CYS A 43 -3.68 -16.60 -7.55
N ASP A 44 -4.47 -15.61 -7.11
CA ASP A 44 -5.70 -15.80 -6.32
C ASP A 44 -6.96 -15.35 -7.09
N GLY A 45 -6.82 -14.95 -8.35
CA GLY A 45 -7.91 -14.45 -9.19
C GLY A 45 -8.13 -12.93 -9.15
N THR A 46 -7.38 -12.17 -8.34
CA THR A 46 -7.52 -10.69 -8.24
C THR A 46 -7.29 -9.97 -9.57
N HIS A 47 -6.62 -10.59 -10.54
CA HIS A 47 -6.40 -10.01 -11.87
C HIS A 47 -7.68 -9.95 -12.74
N ARG A 48 -8.77 -10.64 -12.38
CA ARG A 48 -9.99 -10.70 -13.18
C ARG A 48 -10.55 -9.30 -13.43
N GLY A 49 -10.96 -9.04 -14.67
CA GLY A 49 -11.40 -7.70 -15.12
C GLY A 49 -10.28 -6.76 -15.52
N GLY A 50 -9.01 -7.16 -15.34
CA GLY A 50 -7.84 -6.46 -15.86
C GLY A 50 -7.19 -7.16 -17.06
N PRO A 51 -6.11 -6.58 -17.60
CA PRO A 51 -5.43 -7.11 -18.80
C PRO A 51 -4.46 -8.26 -18.50
N PHE A 52 -4.19 -8.55 -17.23
CA PHE A 52 -3.22 -9.57 -16.83
C PHE A 52 -3.83 -10.97 -16.79
N LYS A 53 -3.06 -11.97 -17.21
CA LYS A 53 -3.37 -13.39 -17.04
C LYS A 53 -2.24 -14.07 -16.26
N PRO A 54 -2.54 -15.00 -15.34
CA PRO A 54 -1.52 -15.71 -14.59
C PRO A 54 -0.72 -16.62 -15.51
N LYS A 55 0.55 -16.85 -15.17
CA LYS A 55 1.41 -17.75 -15.94
C LYS A 55 1.37 -19.14 -15.30
N LYS A 56 1.00 -20.15 -16.08
CA LYS A 56 1.11 -21.55 -15.68
C LYS A 56 2.58 -21.95 -15.57
N ILE A 57 2.92 -22.64 -14.49
CA ILE A 57 4.25 -23.19 -14.20
C ILE A 57 4.08 -24.68 -13.93
N THR A 58 4.96 -25.48 -14.53
CA THR A 58 5.17 -26.90 -14.26
C THR A 58 6.68 -27.12 -14.20
N VAL A 59 7.14 -28.01 -13.34
CA VAL A 59 8.57 -28.35 -13.19
C VAL A 59 8.77 -29.85 -13.32
N ASP A 60 9.98 -30.25 -13.69
CA ASP A 60 10.33 -31.67 -13.86
C ASP A 60 10.88 -32.31 -12.57
N GLU A 61 11.32 -31.49 -11.62
CA GLU A 61 11.91 -31.95 -10.36
C GLU A 61 11.22 -31.30 -9.16
N THR A 62 10.96 -32.11 -8.12
CA THR A 62 10.46 -31.59 -6.85
C THR A 62 11.62 -30.97 -6.05
N LYS A 63 11.67 -29.64 -5.96
CA LYS A 63 12.69 -28.91 -5.19
C LYS A 63 12.26 -27.47 -4.90
N ASP A 64 13.15 -26.72 -4.26
CA ASP A 64 13.00 -25.28 -4.06
C ASP A 64 13.31 -24.52 -5.36
N TYR A 65 12.39 -23.61 -5.72
CA TYR A 65 12.52 -22.67 -6.82
C TYR A 65 12.37 -21.23 -6.30
N PHE A 66 12.83 -20.28 -7.11
CA PHE A 66 12.72 -18.86 -6.82
C PHE A 66 11.81 -18.18 -7.84
N LEU A 67 10.57 -17.88 -7.46
CA LEU A 67 9.64 -17.14 -8.30
C LEU A 67 9.82 -15.63 -8.15
N CYS A 68 9.60 -14.91 -9.24
CA CYS A 68 9.77 -13.47 -9.29
C CYS A 68 8.76 -12.75 -8.38
N GLY A 69 9.30 -11.95 -7.46
CA GLY A 69 8.54 -11.06 -6.59
C GLY A 69 8.29 -9.68 -7.17
N CYS A 70 9.23 -9.12 -7.95
CA CYS A 70 9.09 -7.75 -8.46
C CYS A 70 8.10 -7.62 -9.62
N LYS A 71 7.79 -8.73 -10.32
CA LYS A 71 6.90 -8.82 -11.50
C LYS A 71 7.48 -8.29 -12.81
N TYR A 72 8.76 -7.98 -12.82
CA TYR A 72 9.51 -7.50 -13.99
C TYR A 72 10.59 -8.51 -14.43
N THR A 73 10.38 -9.81 -14.21
CA THR A 73 11.32 -10.79 -14.76
C THR A 73 11.11 -10.91 -16.27
N HIS A 74 12.21 -11.09 -17.00
CA HIS A 74 12.24 -11.43 -18.42
C HIS A 74 12.17 -12.95 -18.65
N ASN A 75 12.18 -13.76 -17.59
CA ASN A 75 11.90 -15.19 -17.67
C ASN A 75 10.39 -15.41 -17.88
N ALA A 76 10.03 -15.98 -19.03
CA ALA A 76 8.63 -16.16 -19.44
C ALA A 76 7.82 -17.08 -18.50
N ASP A 77 8.48 -17.90 -17.68
CA ASP A 77 7.85 -18.80 -16.72
C ASP A 77 7.77 -18.21 -15.32
N GLY A 78 8.16 -16.95 -15.13
CA GLY A 78 8.00 -16.25 -13.86
C GLY A 78 9.07 -16.55 -12.82
N PHE A 79 10.11 -17.32 -13.18
CA PHE A 79 11.27 -17.52 -12.31
C PHE A 79 12.08 -16.23 -12.16
N CYS A 80 12.77 -16.09 -11.04
CA CYS A 80 13.61 -14.94 -10.80
C CYS A 80 14.89 -14.99 -11.64
N ASP A 81 15.12 -13.95 -12.44
CA ASP A 81 16.34 -13.70 -13.24
C ASP A 81 17.25 -12.61 -12.65
N GLY A 82 16.88 -12.05 -11.49
CA GLY A 82 17.63 -10.98 -10.85
C GLY A 82 17.34 -9.58 -11.38
N THR A 83 16.34 -9.36 -12.24
CA THR A 83 16.01 -8.02 -12.77
C THR A 83 15.73 -6.99 -11.67
N HIS A 84 15.23 -7.41 -10.51
CA HIS A 84 15.07 -6.55 -9.32
C HIS A 84 16.38 -5.92 -8.79
N ARG A 85 17.56 -6.40 -9.22
CA ARG A 85 18.88 -5.85 -8.87
C ARG A 85 19.51 -5.03 -10.01
N LYS A 86 18.86 -4.98 -11.16
CA LYS A 86 19.29 -4.18 -12.32
C LYS A 86 18.61 -2.81 -12.26
N GLU A 87 19.09 -1.90 -13.08
CA GLU A 87 18.57 -0.52 -13.16
C GLU A 87 17.03 -0.47 -13.32
N GLU A 88 16.47 -1.28 -14.23
CA GLU A 88 15.02 -1.38 -14.44
C GLU A 88 14.26 -1.72 -13.14
N GLY A 89 14.71 -2.77 -12.44
CA GLY A 89 14.05 -3.21 -11.21
C GLY A 89 14.26 -2.25 -10.04
N ILE A 90 15.44 -1.63 -9.94
CA ILE A 90 15.74 -0.61 -8.93
C ILE A 90 14.87 0.62 -9.16
N ARG A 91 14.68 1.05 -10.41
CA ARG A 91 13.78 2.14 -10.75
C ARG A 91 12.35 1.86 -10.28
N LYS A 92 11.82 0.67 -10.56
CA LYS A 92 10.47 0.27 -10.12
C LYS A 92 10.35 0.18 -8.59
N TYR A 93 11.40 -0.27 -7.90
CA TYR A 93 11.44 -0.26 -6.45
C TYR A 93 11.41 1.17 -5.88
N ASN A 94 12.18 2.10 -6.46
CA ASN A 94 12.20 3.49 -6.04
C ASN A 94 10.86 4.19 -6.30
N GLU A 95 10.22 3.94 -7.44
CA GLU A 95 8.86 4.41 -7.76
C GLU A 95 7.84 3.92 -6.72
N PHE A 96 7.92 2.64 -6.35
CA PHE A 96 7.08 2.04 -5.31
C PHE A 96 7.27 2.73 -3.94
N LEU A 97 8.53 2.92 -3.51
CA LEU A 97 8.84 3.58 -2.24
C LEU A 97 8.38 5.03 -2.22
N LEU A 98 8.57 5.77 -3.31
CA LEU A 98 8.17 7.16 -3.41
C LEU A 98 6.65 7.31 -3.27
N LYS A 99 5.88 6.44 -3.94
CA LYS A 99 4.41 6.41 -3.82
C LYS A 99 3.95 6.12 -2.38
N ALA A 100 4.57 5.14 -1.73
CA ALA A 100 4.27 4.80 -0.34
C ALA A 100 4.59 5.97 0.61
N ASN A 101 5.76 6.60 0.43
CA ASN A 101 6.18 7.75 1.23
C ASN A 101 5.25 8.95 1.06
N ASN A 102 4.80 9.25 -0.17
CA ASN A 102 3.87 10.35 -0.42
C ASN A 102 2.51 10.09 0.24
N LYS A 103 1.99 8.86 0.12
CA LYS A 103 0.75 8.47 0.80
C LYS A 103 0.86 8.63 2.32
N LEU A 104 1.96 8.18 2.92
CA LEU A 104 2.21 8.35 4.36
C LEU A 104 2.28 9.82 4.77
N LYS A 105 2.86 10.69 3.94
CA LYS A 105 2.87 12.14 4.21
C LYS A 105 1.46 12.70 4.26
N GLU A 106 0.63 12.37 3.28
CA GLU A 106 -0.78 12.80 3.25
C GLU A 106 -1.57 12.31 4.46
N GLU A 107 -1.41 11.02 4.81
CA GLU A 107 -2.03 10.43 6.00
C GLU A 107 -1.57 11.13 7.30
N ASN A 108 -0.28 11.42 7.42
CA ASN A 108 0.28 12.12 8.57
C ASN A 108 -0.24 13.55 8.70
N GLU A 109 -0.33 14.30 7.60
CA GLU A 109 -0.92 15.65 7.62
C GLU A 109 -2.41 15.60 8.01
N ALA A 110 -3.17 14.66 7.46
CA ALA A 110 -4.57 14.47 7.83
C ALA A 110 -4.74 14.12 9.32
N LEU A 111 -3.84 13.31 9.88
CA LEU A 111 -3.82 12.99 11.32
C LEU A 111 -3.47 14.21 12.17
N LYS A 112 -2.49 15.03 11.78
CA LYS A 112 -2.15 16.28 12.47
C LYS A 112 -3.32 17.24 12.50
N THR A 113 -4.02 17.42 11.37
CA THR A 113 -5.20 18.28 11.30
C THR A 113 -6.30 17.77 12.23
N LYS A 114 -6.56 16.46 12.27
CA LYS A 114 -7.53 15.84 13.18
C LYS A 114 -7.15 16.06 14.65
N ALA A 115 -5.87 15.90 15.00
CA ALA A 115 -5.38 16.13 16.35
C ALA A 115 -5.53 17.61 16.76
N GLN A 116 -5.18 18.55 15.86
CA GLN A 116 -5.35 19.99 16.12
C GLN A 116 -6.82 20.36 16.30
N LEU A 117 -7.72 19.82 15.47
CA LEU A 117 -9.15 20.06 15.62
C LEU A 117 -9.68 19.54 16.96
N ALA A 118 -9.23 18.35 17.39
CA ALA A 118 -9.59 17.79 18.69
C ALA A 118 -9.09 18.68 19.85
N ALA A 119 -7.85 19.14 19.80
CA ALA A 119 -7.27 20.05 20.79
C ALA A 119 -8.03 21.40 20.84
N ASN A 120 -8.36 21.96 19.68
CA ASN A 120 -9.14 23.20 19.59
C ASN A 120 -10.56 23.03 20.16
N LYS A 121 -11.23 21.91 19.87
CA LYS A 121 -12.55 21.59 20.43
C LYS A 121 -12.49 21.44 21.96
N GLN A 122 -11.46 20.77 22.47
CA GLN A 122 -11.26 20.62 23.91
C GLN A 122 -11.03 21.96 24.61
N SER A 123 -10.20 22.83 24.01
CA SER A 123 -9.96 24.19 24.52
C SER A 123 -11.24 25.03 24.54
N MET A 124 -12.02 25.02 23.45
CA MET A 124 -13.30 25.73 23.37
C MET A 124 -14.31 25.26 24.42
N LEU A 125 -14.38 23.96 24.68
CA LEU A 125 -15.26 23.40 25.70
C LEU A 125 -14.86 23.91 27.11
N TYR A 126 -13.56 23.93 27.42
CA TYR A 126 -13.07 24.45 28.69
C TYR A 126 -13.41 25.93 28.89
N VAL A 127 -13.22 26.77 27.86
CA VAL A 127 -13.56 28.19 27.90
C VAL A 127 -15.07 28.39 28.13
N ALA A 128 -15.92 27.62 27.46
CA ALA A 128 -17.38 27.68 27.63
C ALA A 128 -17.82 27.31 29.06
N LEU A 129 -17.22 26.26 29.64
CA LEU A 129 -17.48 25.84 31.02
C LEU A 129 -17.01 26.90 32.04
N ALA A 130 -15.83 27.48 31.84
CA ALA A 130 -15.30 28.53 32.71
C ALA A 130 -16.19 29.79 32.69
N ALA A 131 -16.66 30.20 31.50
CA ALA A 131 -17.58 31.32 31.36
C ALA A 131 -18.93 31.08 32.06
N ALA A 132 -19.49 29.87 31.93
CA ALA A 132 -20.72 29.49 32.63
C ALA A 132 -20.54 29.54 34.17
N GLY A 133 -19.41 29.07 34.68
CA GLY A 133 -19.08 29.15 36.10
C GLY A 133 -19.00 30.59 36.63
N MET A 134 -18.36 31.49 35.86
CA MET A 134 -18.29 32.92 36.20
C MET A 134 -19.67 33.60 36.28
N ILE A 135 -20.60 33.23 35.40
CA ILE A 135 -21.97 33.77 35.40
C ILE A 135 -22.73 33.35 36.66
N VAL A 136 -22.61 32.09 37.08
CA VAL A 136 -23.27 31.58 38.30
C VAL A 136 -22.75 32.29 39.54
N VAL A 137 -21.44 32.50 39.66
CA VAL A 137 -20.83 33.27 40.76
C VAL A 137 -21.32 34.72 40.76
N GLY A 138 -21.38 35.37 39.58
CA GLY A 138 -21.88 36.74 39.46
C GLY A 138 -23.36 36.91 39.83
N LEU A 139 -24.21 35.91 39.52
CA LEU A 139 -25.62 35.89 39.93
C LEU A 139 -25.76 35.67 41.45
N ALA A 140 -24.99 34.74 42.02
CA ALA A 140 -24.97 34.49 43.46
C ALA A 140 -24.55 35.75 44.24
N VAL A 141 -23.53 36.47 43.78
CA VAL A 141 -23.06 37.71 44.42
C VAL A 141 -24.09 38.85 44.33
N LYS A 142 -24.93 38.89 43.29
CA LYS A 142 -26.02 39.89 43.19
C LYS A 142 -27.18 39.62 44.14
N HIS A 143 -27.39 38.37 44.59
CA HIS A 143 -28.48 38.00 45.50
C HIS A 143 -28.08 38.01 46.99
N THR A 144 -26.81 38.28 47.30
CA THR A 144 -26.28 38.36 48.68
C THR A 144 -25.89 39.77 49.10
N ARG A 145 -26.26 40.81 48.33
CA ARG A 145 -26.13 42.21 48.77
C ARG A 145 -27.44 42.62 49.46
N PRO A 146 -27.38 43.13 50.71
CA PRO A 146 -28.56 43.61 51.43
C PRO A 146 -29.19 44.84 50.76
#